data_AF-A0A954M155-F1
#
_entry.id   AF-A0A954M155-F1
#
_cell.length_a   1.000
_cell.length_b   1.000
_cell.length_c   1.000
_cell.angle_alpha   90.00
_cell.angle_beta   90.00
_cell.angle_gamma   90.00
#
_symmetry.space_group_name_H-M   'P 1'
#
loop_
_entity.id
_entity.type
_entity.pdbx_description
1 polymer ?
#
loop_
_entity_poly.entity_id
_entity_poly.type
_entity_poly.pdbx_seq_one_letter_code
_entity_poly.pdbx_strand_id
1 'polypeptide(L)'
;MGWTYPHNVNRKQLIAQRVEGWERDTGEMLVKSTCLKHCYRGGVFSGVLWSVWERTFTNNGVEVQPTERWIQCDLLRCDQGSWGYKDMEESMFPYYFSCPLGYFSEVPIDRYGGNEEWRAIVVEHHRRQAEKRKCRAIII
;
A
#
# COMPACT_ATOMS: atom_id res chain seq x y z
N MET A 1 12.08 -4.30 -11.77
CA MET A 1 11.30 -3.08 -11.47
C MET A 1 12.24 -1.99 -10.94
N GLY A 2 12.45 -0.94 -11.74
CA GLY A 2 13.31 0.20 -11.43
C GLY A 2 12.59 1.29 -10.62
N TRP A 3 13.20 2.47 -10.51
CA TRP A 3 12.55 3.65 -9.93
C TRP A 3 11.93 4.51 -11.03
N THR A 4 10.72 5.00 -10.79
CA THR A 4 9.99 5.91 -11.68
C THR A 4 9.98 7.30 -11.06
N TYR A 5 10.38 8.31 -11.83
CA TYR A 5 10.43 9.71 -11.38
C TYR A 5 9.50 10.56 -12.26
N PRO A 6 8.29 10.87 -11.78
CA PRO A 6 7.44 11.82 -12.48
C PRO A 6 8.05 13.22 -12.47
N HIS A 7 7.84 13.98 -13.55
CA HIS A 7 8.37 15.34 -13.67
C HIS A 7 7.69 16.31 -12.71
N ASN A 8 8.49 17.13 -12.01
CA ASN A 8 8.04 18.26 -11.20
C ASN A 8 6.98 17.94 -10.14
N VAL A 9 7.00 16.73 -9.57
CA VAL A 9 6.10 16.36 -8.46
C VAL A 9 6.81 16.48 -7.11
N ASN A 10 6.13 17.09 -6.14
CA ASN A 10 6.53 16.98 -4.74
C ASN A 10 5.93 15.71 -4.11
N ARG A 11 6.39 15.36 -2.89
CA ARG A 11 5.91 14.17 -2.16
C ARG A 11 4.39 14.07 -2.07
N LYS A 12 3.70 15.18 -1.78
CA LYS A 12 2.24 15.20 -1.58
C LYS A 12 1.52 14.92 -2.89
N GLN A 13 1.97 15.54 -3.97
CA GLN A 13 1.45 15.29 -5.32
C GLN A 13 1.72 13.86 -5.76
N LEU A 14 2.92 13.34 -5.50
CA LEU A 14 3.26 11.95 -5.81
C LEU A 14 2.35 10.99 -5.04
N ILE A 15 2.14 11.18 -3.74
CA ILE A 15 1.22 10.36 -2.96
C ILE A 15 -0.19 10.43 -3.55
N ALA A 16 -0.69 11.64 -3.88
CA ALA A 16 -2.02 11.82 -4.47
C ALA A 16 -2.17 11.05 -5.80
N GLN A 17 -1.19 11.16 -6.70
CA GLN A 17 -1.16 10.39 -7.95
C GLN A 17 -1.13 8.89 -7.71
N ARG A 18 -0.36 8.43 -6.71
CA ARG A 18 -0.22 7.00 -6.41
C ARG A 18 -1.46 6.39 -5.80
N VAL A 19 -2.33 7.18 -5.17
CA VAL A 19 -3.60 6.71 -4.58
C VAL A 19 -4.81 7.08 -5.43
N GLU A 20 -4.58 7.67 -6.60
CA GLU A 20 -5.64 8.01 -7.54
C GLU A 20 -6.21 6.74 -8.14
N GLY A 21 -7.50 6.52 -7.92
CA GLY A 21 -8.23 5.41 -8.51
C GLY A 21 -8.27 5.52 -10.03
N TRP A 22 -8.48 4.40 -10.70
CA TRP A 22 -8.57 4.37 -12.16
C TRP A 22 -9.65 3.40 -12.61
N GLU A 23 -10.18 3.68 -13.79
CA GLU A 23 -11.20 2.88 -14.44
C GLU A 23 -10.76 2.57 -15.86
N ARG A 24 -11.02 1.35 -16.31
CA ARG A 24 -10.74 0.90 -17.66
C ARG A 24 -11.91 0.08 -18.17
N ASP A 25 -12.47 0.51 -19.29
CA ASP A 25 -13.42 -0.27 -20.07
C ASP A 25 -12.65 -1.13 -21.09
N THR A 26 -12.87 -2.44 -21.06
CA THR A 26 -12.27 -3.37 -22.03
C THR A 26 -13.22 -3.72 -23.17
N GLY A 27 -14.45 -3.21 -23.18
CA GLY A 27 -15.55 -3.60 -24.06
C GLY A 27 -16.31 -4.85 -23.57
N GLU A 28 -15.66 -5.70 -22.77
CA GLU A 28 -16.27 -6.87 -22.13
C GLU A 28 -16.64 -6.61 -20.67
N MET A 29 -15.88 -5.73 -20.00
CA MET A 29 -16.12 -5.36 -18.61
C MET A 29 -15.47 -4.00 -18.28
N LEU A 30 -16.08 -3.30 -17.32
CA LEU A 30 -15.52 -2.17 -16.62
C LEU A 30 -14.72 -2.67 -15.42
N VAL A 31 -13.41 -2.42 -15.46
CA VAL A 31 -12.49 -2.67 -14.34
C VAL A 31 -12.29 -1.36 -13.59
N LYS A 32 -12.68 -1.32 -12.32
CA LYS A 32 -12.53 -0.14 -11.46
C LYS A 32 -11.64 -0.45 -10.27
N SER A 33 -10.55 0.29 -10.13
CA SER A 33 -9.62 0.20 -9.00
C SER A 33 -9.75 1.43 -8.11
N THR A 34 -10.04 1.23 -6.83
CA THR A 34 -10.25 2.30 -5.85
C THR A 34 -9.31 2.12 -4.66
N CYS A 35 -8.67 3.20 -4.22
CA CYS A 35 -7.88 3.21 -2.98
C CYS A 35 -8.82 3.42 -1.79
N LEU A 36 -8.93 2.41 -0.92
CA LEU A 36 -9.80 2.44 0.26
C LEU A 36 -9.15 3.16 1.44
N LYS A 37 -7.86 2.91 1.66
CA LYS A 37 -7.06 3.49 2.74
C LYS A 37 -5.63 3.69 2.28
N HIS A 38 -4.99 4.74 2.74
CA HIS A 38 -3.55 4.90 2.54
C HIS A 38 -2.88 5.64 3.69
N CYS A 39 -1.59 5.39 3.88
CA CYS A 39 -0.77 6.16 4.81
C CYS A 39 0.69 6.16 4.36
N TYR A 40 1.37 7.28 4.57
CA TYR A 40 2.80 7.38 4.36
C TYR A 40 3.55 7.17 5.69
N ARG A 41 4.54 6.28 5.69
CA ARG A 41 5.41 6.02 6.85
C ARG A 41 6.87 6.15 6.45
N GLY A 42 7.56 7.12 7.03
CA GLY A 42 8.97 7.37 6.73
C GLY A 42 9.42 8.74 7.21
N GLY A 43 10.59 9.15 6.72
CA GLY A 43 11.19 10.43 7.03
C GLY A 43 10.81 11.53 6.02
N VAL A 44 11.65 12.56 5.98
CA VAL A 44 11.44 13.72 5.09
C VAL A 44 11.73 13.36 3.64
N PHE A 45 12.77 12.57 3.37
CA PHE A 45 13.28 12.30 2.02
C PHE A 45 13.01 10.88 1.52
N SER A 46 12.51 9.97 2.35
CA SER A 46 12.19 8.61 1.94
C SER A 46 11.21 7.95 2.90
N GLY A 47 10.41 7.02 2.37
CA GLY A 47 9.42 6.30 3.14
C GLY A 47 8.64 5.31 2.30
N VAL A 48 7.64 4.70 2.92
CA VAL A 48 6.74 3.75 2.30
C VAL A 48 5.34 4.32 2.31
N LEU A 49 4.69 4.34 1.16
CA LEU A 49 3.27 4.57 1.00
C LEU A 49 2.56 3.23 1.01
N TRP A 50 1.87 2.95 2.11
CA TRP A 50 1.00 1.78 2.24
C TRP A 50 -0.39 2.15 1.77
N SER A 51 -0.99 1.33 0.91
CA SER A 51 -2.39 1.52 0.49
C SER A 51 -3.15 0.20 0.44
N VAL A 52 -4.45 0.26 0.71
CA VAL A 52 -5.40 -0.83 0.49
C VAL A 52 -6.18 -0.50 -0.76
N TRP A 53 -6.17 -1.43 -1.70
CA TRP A 53 -6.87 -1.31 -2.96
C TRP A 53 -8.03 -2.28 -3.03
N GLU A 54 -9.05 -1.88 -3.75
CA GLU A 54 -10.15 -2.71 -4.19
C GLU A 54 -10.28 -2.62 -5.70
N ARG A 55 -10.44 -3.77 -6.36
CA ARG A 55 -10.69 -3.86 -7.80
C ARG A 55 -11.99 -4.62 -8.03
N THR A 56 -12.89 -3.98 -8.75
CA THR A 56 -14.21 -4.53 -9.12
C THR A 56 -14.27 -4.73 -10.62
N PHE A 57 -15.04 -5.73 -11.04
CA PHE A 57 -15.21 -6.13 -12.43
C PHE A 57 -16.69 -6.20 -12.74
N THR A 58 -17.19 -5.27 -13.57
CA THR A 58 -18.63 -5.18 -13.86
C THR A 58 -18.90 -5.18 -15.36
N ASN A 59 -20.02 -5.75 -15.80
CA ASN A 59 -20.53 -5.62 -17.16
C ASN A 59 -22.00 -5.19 -17.05
N ASN A 60 -22.35 -4.05 -17.66
CA ASN A 60 -23.69 -3.46 -17.56
C ASN A 60 -24.22 -3.34 -16.11
N GLY A 61 -23.33 -3.02 -15.17
CA GLY A 61 -23.65 -2.89 -13.75
C GLY A 61 -23.75 -4.21 -12.96
N VAL A 62 -23.50 -5.36 -13.59
CA VAL A 62 -23.49 -6.68 -12.95
C VAL A 62 -22.05 -7.11 -12.67
N GLU A 63 -21.75 -7.58 -11.46
CA GLU A 63 -20.43 -8.15 -11.13
C GLU A 63 -20.18 -9.41 -11.97
N VAL A 64 -19.09 -9.41 -12.74
CA VAL A 64 -18.70 -10.53 -13.62
C VAL A 64 -17.52 -11.34 -13.09
N GLN A 65 -16.76 -10.79 -12.16
CA GLN A 65 -15.69 -11.50 -11.47
C GLN A 65 -15.64 -11.07 -10.00
N PRO A 66 -15.15 -11.94 -9.10
CA PRO A 66 -15.02 -11.60 -7.69
C PRO A 66 -14.22 -10.31 -7.49
N THR A 67 -14.72 -9.45 -6.62
CA THR A 67 -13.97 -8.28 -6.17
C THR A 67 -12.66 -8.71 -5.53
N GLU A 68 -11.56 -8.07 -5.93
CA GLU A 68 -10.23 -8.29 -5.37
C GLU A 68 -9.85 -7.17 -4.43
N ARG A 69 -9.05 -7.49 -3.41
CA ARG A 69 -8.40 -6.50 -2.56
C ARG A 69 -6.97 -6.89 -2.26
N TRP A 70 -6.10 -5.90 -2.15
CA TRP A 70 -4.70 -6.16 -1.80
C TRP A 70 -4.08 -4.98 -1.05
N ILE A 71 -2.94 -5.25 -0.42
CA ILE A 71 -2.10 -4.25 0.22
C ILE A 71 -0.95 -3.92 -0.72
N GLN A 72 -0.87 -2.66 -1.13
CA GLN A 72 0.19 -2.13 -1.98
C GLN A 72 1.28 -1.45 -1.13
N CYS A 73 2.54 -1.66 -1.53
CA CYS A 73 3.73 -1.09 -0.91
C CYS A 73 4.50 -0.25 -1.94
N ASP A 74 4.25 1.05 -2.00
CA ASP A 74 5.03 1.95 -2.85
C ASP A 74 6.19 2.57 -2.05
N LEU A 75 7.44 2.30 -2.46
CA LEU A 75 8.59 3.01 -1.90
C LEU A 75 8.66 4.38 -2.53
N LEU A 76 8.75 5.42 -1.72
CA LEU A 76 8.93 6.79 -2.17
C LEU A 76 10.29 7.29 -1.70
N ARG A 77 11.02 7.96 -2.59
CA ARG A 77 12.26 8.65 -2.23
C ARG A 77 12.43 9.95 -3.02
N CYS A 78 13.07 10.92 -2.39
CA CYS A 78 13.58 12.11 -3.03
C CYS A 78 15.03 11.87 -3.44
N ASP A 79 15.34 12.06 -4.70
CA ASP A 79 16.70 11.99 -5.24
C ASP A 79 16.98 13.25 -6.06
N GLN A 80 18.04 13.97 -5.73
CA GLN A 80 18.43 15.24 -6.37
C GLN A 80 17.26 16.25 -6.53
N GLY A 81 16.38 16.33 -5.53
CA GLY A 81 15.22 17.22 -5.53
C GLY A 81 13.99 16.70 -6.29
N SER A 82 14.08 15.53 -6.92
CA SER A 82 12.97 14.86 -7.62
C SER A 82 12.41 13.71 -6.79
N TRP A 83 11.09 13.65 -6.64
CA TRP A 83 10.43 12.53 -5.99
C TRP A 83 10.17 11.41 -6.98
N GLY A 84 10.57 10.19 -6.61
CA GLY A 84 10.31 8.98 -7.36
C GLY A 84 9.65 7.93 -6.49
N TYR A 85 9.07 6.95 -7.17
CA TYR A 85 8.47 5.78 -6.54
C TYR A 85 8.98 4.48 -7.15
N LYS A 86 8.86 3.41 -6.37
CA LYS A 86 9.00 2.03 -6.82
C LYS A 86 7.86 1.22 -6.23
N ASP A 87 7.01 0.71 -7.09
CA ASP A 87 5.90 -0.15 -6.73
C ASP A 87 6.39 -1.54 -6.34
N MET A 88 5.85 -2.03 -5.22
CA MET A 88 6.00 -3.39 -4.75
C MET A 88 4.66 -3.85 -4.20
N GLU A 89 4.34 -5.11 -4.43
CA GLU A 89 3.14 -5.74 -3.87
C GLU A 89 3.51 -6.67 -2.71
N GLU A 90 2.52 -7.01 -1.89
CA GLU A 90 2.67 -7.91 -0.73
C GLU A 90 3.28 -9.27 -1.11
N SER A 91 2.93 -9.81 -2.29
CA SER A 91 3.43 -11.09 -2.81
C SER A 91 4.96 -11.10 -3.02
N MET A 92 5.58 -9.93 -3.22
CA MET A 92 7.02 -9.78 -3.43
C MET A 92 7.82 -9.79 -2.12
N PHE A 93 7.15 -9.98 -0.98
CA PHE A 93 7.75 -10.00 0.36
C PHE A 93 8.63 -8.76 0.61
N PRO A 94 8.03 -7.55 0.67
CA PRO A 94 8.82 -6.35 0.88
C PRO A 94 9.44 -6.38 2.28
N TYR A 95 10.74 -6.13 2.39
CA TYR A 95 11.47 -6.00 3.67
C TYR A 95 11.09 -4.75 4.48
N TYR A 96 9.85 -4.28 4.33
CA TYR A 96 9.25 -3.14 5.01
C TYR A 96 8.06 -3.61 5.83
N PHE A 97 8.16 -3.51 7.15
CA PHE A 97 7.18 -4.11 8.07
C PHE A 97 6.34 -3.06 8.83
N SER A 98 6.33 -1.81 8.35
CA SER A 98 5.64 -0.69 9.00
C SER A 98 4.15 -0.60 8.65
N CYS A 99 3.64 -1.49 7.79
CA CYS A 99 2.25 -1.50 7.32
C CYS A 99 1.25 -1.49 8.49
N PRO A 100 0.21 -0.64 8.48
CA PRO A 100 -0.77 -0.60 9.57
C PRO A 100 -1.52 -1.93 9.76
N LEU A 101 -1.58 -2.44 11.00
CA LEU A 101 -2.30 -3.69 11.29
C LEU A 101 -3.79 -3.65 10.92
N GLY A 102 -4.41 -2.47 10.99
CA GLY A 102 -5.81 -2.29 10.60
C GLY A 102 -6.07 -2.44 9.09
N TYR A 103 -5.04 -2.65 8.26
CA TYR A 103 -5.24 -2.98 6.84
C TYR A 103 -5.54 -4.47 6.66
N PHE A 104 -5.12 -5.33 7.58
CA PHE A 104 -5.39 -6.77 7.51
C PHE A 104 -6.87 -7.10 7.65
N SER A 105 -7.64 -6.28 8.38
CA SER A 105 -9.10 -6.41 8.44
C SER A 105 -9.81 -5.98 7.16
N GLU A 106 -9.19 -5.10 6.35
CA GLU A 106 -9.75 -4.70 5.05
C GLU A 106 -9.47 -5.71 3.96
N VAL A 107 -8.40 -6.49 4.12
CA VAL A 107 -7.95 -7.53 3.18
C VAL A 107 -7.77 -8.87 3.91
N PRO A 108 -8.84 -9.53 4.42
CA PRO A 108 -8.71 -10.84 5.07
C PRO A 108 -8.09 -11.88 4.12
N ILE A 109 -7.13 -12.67 4.63
CA ILE A 109 -6.37 -13.65 3.82
C ILE A 109 -7.27 -14.77 3.29
N ASP A 110 -8.20 -15.23 4.12
CA ASP A 110 -9.19 -16.25 3.78
C ASP A 110 -10.05 -15.87 2.58
N ARG A 111 -10.25 -14.56 2.36
CA ARG A 111 -11.09 -14.03 1.28
C ARG A 111 -10.29 -13.54 0.08
N TYR A 112 -9.22 -12.78 0.29
CA TYR A 112 -8.49 -12.08 -0.76
C TYR A 112 -7.06 -12.60 -0.98
N GLY A 113 -6.61 -13.56 -0.19
CA GLY A 113 -5.23 -14.04 -0.19
C GLY A 113 -4.25 -13.02 0.38
N GLY A 114 -2.98 -13.16 0.00
CA GLY A 114 -1.87 -12.36 0.48
C GLY A 114 -0.68 -13.24 0.89
N ASN A 115 0.24 -12.67 1.68
CA ASN A 115 1.41 -13.37 2.18
C ASN A 115 1.34 -13.50 3.70
N GLU A 116 0.93 -14.67 4.18
CA GLU A 116 0.75 -14.97 5.61
C GLU A 116 2.03 -14.75 6.43
N GLU A 117 3.17 -15.20 5.89
CA GLU A 117 4.47 -15.08 6.55
C GLU A 117 4.85 -13.60 6.71
N TRP A 118 4.70 -12.80 5.66
CA TRP A 118 4.98 -11.38 5.69
C TRP A 118 4.10 -10.67 6.72
N ARG A 119 2.79 -10.97 6.76
CA ARG A 119 1.87 -10.38 7.74
C ARG A 119 2.23 -10.76 9.17
N ALA A 120 2.65 -12.00 9.42
CA ALA A 120 3.15 -12.41 10.74
C ALA A 120 4.36 -11.58 11.18
N ILE A 121 5.28 -11.29 10.27
CA ILE A 121 6.45 -10.43 10.55
C ILE A 121 6.04 -8.98 10.80
N VAL A 122 5.05 -8.45 10.08
CA VAL A 122 4.48 -7.12 10.35
C VAL A 122 3.88 -7.05 11.76
N VAL A 123 3.09 -8.06 12.16
CA VAL A 123 2.54 -8.15 13.52
C VAL A 123 3.66 -8.11 14.57
N GLU A 124 4.68 -8.93 14.39
CA GLU A 124 5.83 -8.99 15.29
C GLU A 124 6.62 -7.65 15.32
N HIS A 125 6.77 -6.99 14.17
CA HIS A 125 7.38 -5.67 14.07
C HIS A 125 6.61 -4.65 14.93
N HIS A 126 5.29 -4.59 14.82
CA HIS A 126 4.47 -3.67 15.63
C HIS A 126 4.52 -4.02 17.12
N ARG A 127 4.52 -5.32 17.48
CA ARG A 127 4.68 -5.76 18.87
C ARG A 127 5.99 -5.22 19.46
N ARG A 128 7.12 -5.44 18.77
CA ARG A 128 8.45 -4.94 19.18
C ARG A 128 8.48 -3.41 19.29
N GLN A 129 7.84 -2.70 18.36
CA GLN A 129 7.78 -1.24 18.41
C GLN A 129 6.94 -0.72 19.58
N ALA A 130 5.85 -1.41 19.93
CA ALA A 130 5.02 -1.06 21.09
C ALA A 130 5.79 -1.27 22.40
N GLU A 131 6.52 -2.39 22.52
CA GLU A 131 7.38 -2.68 23.67
C GLU A 131 8.47 -1.62 23.85
N LYS A 132 9.16 -1.25 22.77
CA LYS A 132 10.18 -0.17 22.80
C LYS A 132 9.59 1.16 23.29
N ARG A 133 8.38 1.51 22.88
CA ARG A 133 7.71 2.74 23.33
C ARG A 133 7.36 2.67 24.82
N LYS A 134 6.86 1.53 25.31
CA LYS A 134 6.58 1.31 26.74
C LYS A 134 7.84 1.42 27.59
N CYS A 135 8.93 0.76 27.19
CA CYS A 135 10.19 0.84 27.92
C CYS A 135 10.75 2.28 27.97
N ARG A 136 10.63 3.05 26.89
CA ARG A 136 11.03 4.47 26.88
C ARG A 136 10.16 5.33 27.80
N ALA A 137 8.87 5.07 27.87
CA ALA A 137 7.96 5.81 28.74
C ALA A 137 8.17 5.53 30.24
N ILE A 138 8.82 4.40 30.59
CA ILE A 138 9.16 4.05 31.97
C ILE A 138 10.47 4.72 32.43
N ILE A 139 11.30 5.20 31.49
CA ILE A 139 12.63 5.79 31.76
C ILE A 139 12.56 7.33 31.88
N ILE A 140 11.40 7.95 31.60
CA ILE A 140 11.14 9.39 31.75
C ILE A 140 10.35 9.61 33.03
#